data_AF-A0A7X6SL90-F1
#
_entry.id   AF-A0A7X6SL90-F1
#
_cell.length_a   1.000
_cell.length_b   1.000
_cell.length_c   1.000
_cell.angle_alpha   90.00
_cell.angle_beta   90.00
_cell.angle_gamma   90.00
#
_symmetry.space_group_name_H-M   'P 1'
#
loop_
_entity.id
_entity.type
_entity.pdbx_description
1 polymer ?
#
loop_
_entity_poly.entity_id
_entity_poly.type
_entity_poly.pdbx_seq_one_letter_code
_entity_poly.pdbx_strand_id
1 'polypeptide(L)'
;MGEVSGEAAAPRVERRLVLQSFAGAVTGSVLAAALGDSAAAAAATRLEGYADSTSVTAGSTIRFFVNNGLAKGVTSNATLTIVRVDHPSDVTVHSAAVTVRGQTTPANAWANGCNWTSTTSFTVPAAWPSG
;
A
#
# COMPACT_ATOMS: atom_id res chain seq x y z
N MET A 1 14.47 -60.16 25.67
CA MET A 1 14.18 -58.83 26.21
C MET A 1 14.26 -57.84 25.06
N GLY A 2 13.28 -57.02 24.74
CA GLY A 2 12.17 -56.54 25.54
C GLY A 2 12.02 -55.05 25.29
N GLU A 3 11.05 -54.72 24.44
CA GLU A 3 10.23 -53.50 24.39
C GLU A 3 10.72 -52.20 23.72
N VAL A 4 9.76 -51.72 22.94
CA VAL A 4 9.65 -50.51 22.14
C VAL A 4 8.88 -49.48 22.97
N SER A 5 9.29 -48.21 22.91
CA SER A 5 8.43 -47.03 23.16
C SER A 5 9.23 -45.82 22.64
N GLY A 6 8.77 -44.96 21.72
CA GLY A 6 7.42 -44.66 21.25
C GLY A 6 7.12 -43.19 21.53
N GLU A 7 6.94 -42.40 20.45
CA GLU A 7 6.24 -41.09 20.38
C GLU A 7 6.88 -39.90 21.15
N ALA A 8 6.96 -38.66 20.64
CA ALA A 8 6.03 -38.01 19.74
C ALA A 8 6.67 -36.94 18.83
N ALA A 9 6.28 -37.00 17.57
CA ALA A 9 6.42 -35.94 16.58
C ALA A 9 5.52 -34.74 16.96
N ALA A 10 6.11 -33.55 17.12
CA ALA A 10 5.33 -32.32 17.20
C ALA A 10 4.88 -31.91 15.78
N PRO A 11 3.59 -31.60 15.58
CA PRO A 11 3.01 -31.45 14.25
C PRO A 11 3.51 -30.19 13.52
N ARG A 12 3.88 -30.40 12.24
CA ARG A 12 4.08 -29.39 11.22
C ARG A 12 2.82 -28.52 11.16
N VAL A 13 2.92 -27.25 11.55
CA VAL A 13 1.80 -26.30 11.46
C VAL A 13 1.58 -25.97 9.98
N GLU A 14 0.69 -26.72 9.34
CA GLU A 14 0.15 -26.45 8.03
C GLU A 14 -0.74 -25.20 8.09
N ARG A 15 -0.29 -24.09 7.48
CA ARG A 15 -1.06 -22.85 7.35
C ARG A 15 -2.01 -22.91 6.14
N ARG A 16 -2.87 -23.93 6.08
CA ARG A 16 -3.87 -24.09 5.02
C ARG A 16 -5.27 -24.22 5.62
N LEU A 17 -6.16 -23.29 5.22
CA LEU A 17 -7.59 -23.17 5.55
C LEU A 17 -7.87 -22.77 7.01
N VAL A 18 -8.81 -21.91 7.37
CA VAL A 18 -10.18 -21.70 6.91
C VAL A 18 -10.58 -20.28 7.33
N LEU A 19 -10.98 -19.40 6.39
CA LEU A 19 -11.93 -18.34 6.73
C LEU A 19 -13.16 -18.56 5.84
N GLN A 20 -14.12 -19.27 6.43
CA GLN A 20 -15.44 -19.50 5.88
C GLN A 20 -16.18 -18.18 5.74
N SER A 21 -16.69 -17.98 4.55
CA SER A 21 -17.64 -16.95 4.15
C SER A 21 -18.89 -17.00 5.03
N PHE A 22 -19.23 -15.90 5.69
CA PHE A 22 -20.59 -15.69 6.18
C PHE A 22 -21.36 -14.87 5.14
N ALA A 23 -22.10 -15.58 4.29
CA ALA A 23 -23.19 -15.01 3.51
C ALA A 23 -24.43 -14.90 4.42
N GLY A 24 -24.57 -13.78 5.11
CA GLY A 24 -25.80 -13.43 5.83
C GLY A 24 -26.72 -12.63 4.92
N ALA A 25 -27.70 -13.29 4.30
CA ALA A 25 -28.80 -12.62 3.61
C ALA A 25 -29.79 -12.09 4.65
N VAL A 26 -29.91 -10.76 4.77
CA VAL A 26 -31.05 -10.12 5.44
C VAL A 26 -31.83 -9.34 4.39
N THR A 27 -33.00 -9.86 4.05
CA THR A 27 -34.04 -9.21 3.26
C THR A 27 -34.57 -7.99 4.02
N GLY A 28 -34.40 -6.81 3.43
CA GLY A 28 -34.93 -5.56 3.99
C GLY A 28 -34.76 -4.41 3.01
N SER A 29 -35.66 -4.33 2.02
CA SER A 29 -35.72 -3.19 1.11
C SER A 29 -36.29 -1.97 1.83
N VAL A 30 -35.42 -1.00 2.15
CA VAL A 30 -35.82 0.40 2.38
C VAL A 30 -34.96 1.27 1.47
N LEU A 31 -35.63 1.94 0.53
CA LEU A 31 -35.05 2.85 -0.45
C LEU A 31 -34.48 4.09 0.26
N ALA A 32 -33.16 4.21 0.34
CA ALA A 32 -32.48 5.46 0.66
C ALA A 32 -31.41 5.72 -0.41
N ALA A 33 -31.80 6.48 -1.44
CA ALA A 33 -30.89 7.08 -2.39
C ALA A 33 -30.08 8.17 -1.68
N ALA A 34 -28.90 7.80 -1.19
CA ALA A 34 -27.79 8.72 -0.99
C ALA A 34 -26.65 8.18 -1.85
N LEU A 35 -26.36 8.88 -2.94
CA LEU A 35 -25.18 8.65 -3.80
C LEU A 35 -23.92 9.04 -3.02
N GLY A 36 -23.61 8.29 -1.97
CA GLY A 36 -22.28 8.24 -1.40
C GLY A 36 -21.53 7.18 -2.19
N ASP A 37 -20.68 7.63 -3.11
CA ASP A 37 -19.70 6.81 -3.81
C ASP A 37 -18.73 6.19 -2.79
N SER A 38 -19.20 5.19 -2.06
CA SER A 38 -18.34 4.24 -1.37
C SER A 38 -17.96 3.19 -2.39
N ALA A 39 -17.26 3.60 -3.45
CA ALA A 39 -16.50 2.68 -4.28
C ALA A 39 -15.62 1.88 -3.33
N ALA A 40 -15.96 0.59 -3.14
CA ALA A 40 -15.10 -0.33 -2.43
C ALA A 40 -13.72 -0.25 -3.09
N ALA A 41 -12.70 0.14 -2.30
CA ALA A 41 -11.35 0.29 -2.81
C ALA A 41 -10.94 -1.03 -3.49
N ALA A 42 -10.71 -0.97 -4.79
CA ALA A 42 -10.32 -2.14 -5.55
C ALA A 42 -8.92 -2.60 -5.11
N ALA A 43 -8.67 -3.90 -5.14
CA ALA A 43 -7.33 -4.41 -4.91
C ALA A 43 -6.44 -3.97 -6.08
N ALA A 44 -5.32 -3.31 -5.79
CA ALA A 44 -4.37 -2.91 -6.81
C ALA A 44 -3.81 -4.16 -7.53
N THR A 45 -3.67 -4.10 -8.86
CA THR A 45 -3.00 -5.18 -9.62
C THR A 45 -1.49 -5.09 -9.47
N ARG A 46 -0.96 -3.86 -9.38
CA ARG A 46 0.47 -3.56 -9.23
C ARG A 46 0.64 -2.13 -8.72
N LEU A 47 1.46 -1.92 -7.70
CA LEU A 47 1.84 -0.57 -7.28
C LEU A 47 3.15 -0.16 -7.96
N GLU A 48 3.11 0.96 -8.68
CA GLU A 48 4.27 1.62 -9.27
C GLU A 48 4.32 3.04 -8.73
N GLY A 49 5.52 3.60 -8.56
CA GLY A 49 5.63 4.99 -8.16
C GLY A 49 7.01 5.57 -8.34
N TYR A 50 7.07 6.89 -8.29
CA TYR A 50 8.31 7.68 -8.34
C TYR A 50 8.15 8.95 -7.51
N ALA A 51 9.26 9.61 -7.22
CA ALA A 51 9.29 10.93 -6.60
C ALA A 51 9.65 12.00 -7.64
N ASP A 52 9.25 13.26 -7.40
CA ASP A 52 9.64 14.38 -8.28
C ASP A 52 11.14 14.70 -8.24
N SER A 53 11.81 14.38 -7.14
CA SER A 53 13.25 14.52 -6.98
C SER A 53 13.84 13.30 -6.27
N THR A 54 15.10 12.98 -6.59
CA THR A 54 15.87 11.94 -5.88
C THR A 54 16.53 12.46 -4.60
N SER A 55 16.65 13.78 -4.46
CA SER A 55 17.15 14.43 -3.26
C SER A 55 16.47 15.78 -3.04
N VAL A 56 16.30 16.15 -1.77
CA VAL A 56 15.76 17.44 -1.37
C VAL A 56 16.57 17.96 -0.18
N THR A 57 16.62 19.28 -0.02
CA THR A 57 17.20 19.88 1.19
C THR A 57 16.27 19.71 2.38
N ALA A 58 16.83 19.69 3.59
CA ALA A 58 16.01 19.73 4.80
C ALA A 58 15.07 20.94 4.79
N GLY A 59 13.82 20.77 5.22
CA GLY A 59 12.76 21.78 5.13
C GLY A 59 12.01 21.82 3.80
N SER A 60 12.54 21.18 2.75
CA SER A 60 11.86 21.10 1.46
C SER A 60 10.86 19.94 1.41
N THR A 61 9.95 20.00 0.43
CA THR A 61 8.91 18.99 0.21
C THR A 61 9.27 18.12 -0.99
N ILE A 62 9.18 16.80 -0.81
CA ILE A 62 9.23 15.79 -1.87
C ILE A 62 7.82 15.31 -2.18
N ARG A 63 7.48 15.15 -3.46
CA ARG A 63 6.17 14.65 -3.91
C ARG A 63 6.30 13.25 -4.47
N PHE A 64 5.32 12.41 -4.16
CA PHE A 64 5.25 11.04 -4.62
C PHE A 64 4.07 10.83 -5.56
N PHE A 65 4.32 10.11 -6.64
CA PHE A 65 3.39 9.81 -7.70
C PHE A 65 3.24 8.30 -7.77
N VAL A 66 2.02 7.80 -7.58
CA VAL A 66 1.75 6.36 -7.49
C VAL A 66 0.62 5.98 -8.44
N ASN A 67 0.79 4.84 -9.10
CA ASN A 67 -0.20 4.17 -9.95
C ASN A 67 -0.51 2.79 -9.36
N ASN A 68 -1.78 2.41 -9.33
CA ASN A 68 -2.22 1.11 -8.79
C ASN A 68 -2.41 0.02 -9.86
N GLY A 69 -2.09 0.32 -11.12
CA GLY A 69 -2.18 -0.63 -12.24
C GLY A 69 -3.62 -1.02 -12.60
N LEU A 70 -4.62 -0.32 -12.05
CA LEU A 70 -6.02 -0.49 -12.40
C LEU A 70 -6.41 0.43 -13.57
N ALA A 71 -7.61 0.23 -14.09
CA ALA A 71 -8.18 1.13 -15.07
C ALA A 71 -8.18 2.59 -14.56
N LYS A 72 -8.02 3.53 -15.50
CA LYS A 72 -7.92 4.96 -15.17
C LYS A 72 -9.08 5.41 -14.29
N GLY A 73 -8.76 6.04 -13.15
CA GLY A 73 -9.74 6.56 -12.20
C GLY A 73 -10.18 5.59 -11.11
N VAL A 74 -9.95 4.28 -11.27
CA VAL A 74 -10.24 3.30 -10.21
C VAL A 74 -9.29 3.49 -9.05
N THR A 75 -9.83 3.55 -7.83
CA THR A 75 -9.05 3.83 -6.61
C THR A 75 -8.75 2.56 -5.83
N SER A 76 -7.61 2.57 -5.13
CA SER A 76 -7.18 1.55 -4.18
C SER A 76 -6.52 2.23 -2.98
N ASN A 77 -6.60 1.61 -1.81
CA ASN A 77 -5.91 2.13 -0.63
C ASN A 77 -4.54 1.46 -0.46
N ALA A 78 -3.54 2.24 -0.08
CA ALA A 78 -2.20 1.78 0.28
C ALA A 78 -1.71 2.55 1.50
N THR A 79 -0.59 2.11 2.08
CA THR A 79 0.12 2.86 3.13
C THR A 79 1.46 3.31 2.57
N LEU A 80 1.72 4.61 2.57
CA LEU A 80 3.06 5.14 2.31
C LEU A 80 3.82 5.19 3.63
N THR A 81 4.96 4.50 3.68
CA THR A 81 5.88 4.54 4.82
C THR A 81 7.19 5.14 4.37
N ILE A 82 7.71 6.12 5.12
CA ILE A 82 9.05 6.67 4.93
C ILE A 82 9.89 6.19 6.09
N VAL A 83 11.02 5.56 5.76
CA VAL A 83 11.97 5.00 6.71
C VAL A 83 13.28 5.74 6.55
N ARG A 84 13.84 6.21 7.65
CA ARG A 84 15.22 6.67 7.72
C ARG A 84 16.11 5.45 7.90
N VAL A 85 16.98 5.20 6.93
CA VAL A 85 17.87 4.03 6.87
C VAL A 85 19.21 4.36 7.54
N ASP A 86 19.71 3.47 8.42
CA ASP A 86 20.96 3.61 9.22
C ASP A 86 21.01 4.83 10.18
N HIS A 87 21.47 4.84 11.44
CA HIS A 87 22.07 3.97 12.46
C HIS A 87 21.62 4.58 13.83
N PRO A 88 21.33 3.80 14.90
CA PRO A 88 21.60 2.37 15.06
C PRO A 88 20.55 1.42 14.47
N SER A 89 19.42 1.93 13.96
CA SER A 89 18.39 1.10 13.31
C SER A 89 17.53 1.94 12.38
N ASP A 90 16.90 1.28 11.42
CA ASP A 90 15.85 1.86 10.60
C ASP A 90 14.71 2.40 11.46
N VAL A 91 14.29 3.64 11.20
CA VAL A 91 13.19 4.28 11.91
C VAL A 91 12.13 4.72 10.92
N THR A 92 10.90 4.25 11.11
CA THR A 92 9.74 4.81 10.40
C THR A 92 9.52 6.24 10.90
N VAL A 93 9.72 7.21 10.02
CA VAL A 93 9.55 8.64 10.32
C VAL A 93 8.21 9.18 9.87
N HIS A 94 7.53 8.46 8.97
CA HIS A 94 6.22 8.81 8.47
C HIS A 94 5.48 7.55 8.03
N SER A 95 4.20 7.48 8.35
CA SER A 95 3.29 6.47 7.84
C SER A 95 1.93 7.12 7.64
N ALA A 96 1.39 7.01 6.42
CA ALA A 96 0.09 7.58 6.08
C ALA A 96 -0.68 6.64 5.15
N ALA A 97 -1.99 6.51 5.42
CA ALA A 97 -2.90 5.91 4.46
C ALA A 97 -3.05 6.84 3.25
N VAL A 98 -2.93 6.27 2.06
CA VAL A 98 -3.04 7.00 0.79
C VAL A 98 -4.04 6.31 -0.13
N THR A 99 -4.85 7.11 -0.83
CA THR A 99 -5.70 6.63 -1.90
C THR A 99 -4.97 6.80 -3.22
N VAL A 100 -4.64 5.68 -3.86
CA VAL A 100 -3.95 5.64 -5.15
C VAL A 100 -4.97 5.44 -6.25
N ARG A 101 -4.85 6.19 -7.34
CA ARG A 101 -5.72 6.03 -8.52
C ARG A 101 -4.98 5.32 -9.63
N GLY A 102 -5.71 4.59 -10.47
CA GLY A 102 -5.22 4.08 -11.75
C GLY A 102 -4.94 5.24 -12.69
N GLN A 103 -3.76 5.26 -13.29
CA GLN A 103 -3.29 6.32 -14.18
C GLN A 103 -2.73 5.71 -15.47
N THR A 104 -2.88 6.44 -16.58
CA THR A 104 -2.34 6.00 -17.87
C THR A 104 -0.86 6.32 -17.94
N THR A 105 -0.02 5.30 -18.19
CA THR A 105 1.38 5.50 -18.54
C THR A 105 1.49 5.87 -20.03
N PRO A 106 2.02 7.04 -20.38
CA PRO A 106 2.15 7.43 -21.78
C PRO A 106 3.25 6.61 -22.48
N ALA A 107 3.11 6.37 -23.78
CA ALA A 107 4.06 5.57 -24.55
C ALA A 107 5.48 6.18 -24.61
N ASN A 108 5.59 7.49 -24.41
CA ASN A 108 6.85 8.25 -24.37
C ASN A 108 7.32 8.53 -22.92
N ALA A 109 6.87 7.75 -21.93
CA ALA A 109 7.27 7.94 -20.53
C ALA A 109 8.78 7.87 -20.31
N TRP A 110 9.50 7.13 -21.15
CA TRP A 110 10.96 7.06 -21.14
C TRP A 110 11.64 8.39 -21.50
N ALA A 111 10.97 9.26 -22.26
CA ALA A 111 11.50 10.55 -22.69
C ALA A 111 11.04 11.71 -21.79
N ASN A 112 9.77 11.67 -21.34
CA ASN A 112 9.13 12.81 -20.67
C ASN A 112 8.61 12.49 -19.26
N GLY A 113 8.90 11.30 -18.74
CA GLY A 113 8.30 10.79 -17.51
C GLY A 113 6.83 10.41 -17.67
N CYS A 114 6.25 9.84 -16.61
CA CYS A 114 4.87 9.36 -16.63
C CYS A 114 3.81 10.46 -16.50
N ASN A 115 4.20 11.65 -16.03
CA ASN A 115 3.29 12.80 -15.79
C ASN A 115 2.02 12.43 -15.01
N TRP A 116 2.17 11.52 -14.04
CA TRP A 116 1.10 11.14 -13.15
C TRP A 116 0.73 12.29 -12.22
N THR A 117 -0.48 12.25 -11.69
CA THR A 117 -0.95 13.16 -10.64
C THR A 117 -0.28 12.77 -9.32
N SER A 118 0.16 13.78 -8.56
CA SER A 118 0.74 13.60 -7.23
C SER A 118 -0.25 12.88 -6.31
N THR A 119 0.21 11.83 -5.65
CA THR A 119 -0.59 11.05 -4.70
C THR A 119 -0.47 11.60 -3.29
N THR A 120 0.75 11.93 -2.88
CA THR A 120 1.03 12.50 -1.56
C THR A 120 2.36 13.24 -1.59
N SER A 121 2.67 13.93 -0.51
CA SER A 121 3.92 14.67 -0.33
C SER A 121 4.41 14.52 1.10
N PHE A 122 5.72 14.64 1.27
CA PHE A 122 6.37 14.66 2.57
C PHE A 122 7.28 15.87 2.67
N THR A 123 7.14 16.63 3.74
CA THR A 123 8.06 17.73 4.04
C THR A 123 9.16 17.20 4.95
N VAL A 124 10.39 17.24 4.48
CA VAL A 124 11.56 16.81 5.26
C VAL A 124 11.74 17.78 6.43
N PRO A 125 11.82 17.31 7.68
CA PRO A 125 12.04 18.20 8.81
C PRO A 125 13.32 19.03 8.65
N ALA A 126 13.24 20.33 8.89
CA ALA A 126 14.37 21.25 8.72
C ALA A 126 15.55 20.96 9.66
N ALA A 127 15.29 20.28 10.78
CA ALA A 127 16.31 19.89 11.76
C ALA A 127 17.06 18.61 11.38
N TRP A 128 16.71 17.95 10.28
CA TRP A 128 17.42 16.74 9.86
C TRP A 128 18.81 17.09 9.33
N PRO A 129 19.85 16.32 9.73
CA PRO A 129 21.15 16.46 9.12
C PRO A 129 21.06 16.09 7.64
N SER A 130 21.97 16.64 6.85
CA SER A 130 22.17 16.18 5.47
C SER A 130 22.77 14.77 5.48
N GLY A 131 22.38 13.96 4.50
CA GLY A 131 22.83 12.57 4.34
C GLY A 131 21.94 11.58 5.07
#